data_AF-A0A4Q5J954-F1
#
_entry.id   AF-A0A4Q5J954-F1
#
_cell.length_a   1.000
_cell.length_b   1.000
_cell.length_c   1.000
_cell.angle_alpha   90.00
_cell.angle_beta   90.00
_cell.angle_gamma   90.00
#
_symmetry.space_group_name_H-M   'P 1'
#
loop_
_entity.id
_entity.type
_entity.pdbx_description
1 polymer ?
#
loop_
_entity_poly.entity_id
_entity_poly.type
_entity_poly.pdbx_seq_one_letter_code
_entity_poly.pdbx_strand_id
1 'polypeptide(L)'
;MLFLFFGLLIAAHGLYMVVLPSAEPDHWRAYTSDPDVVAYLADDFRASGGMEMALGALTIFVAVRWFRAGDPWAWWAFWIFPALFVWGMLTTWAVVLWLALFLAAVVTLVGTYSQFFRGPHRTRSSQD
;
A
#
# COMPACT_ATOMS: atom_id res chain seq x y z
N MET A 1 -10.31 7.37 -7.47
CA MET A 1 -9.14 7.63 -8.33
C MET A 1 -7.84 7.61 -7.52
N LEU A 2 -7.71 8.40 -6.44
CA LEU A 2 -6.48 8.44 -5.62
C LEU A 2 -6.05 7.07 -5.05
N PHE A 3 -6.97 6.25 -4.55
CA PHE A 3 -6.64 4.90 -4.07
C PHE A 3 -6.13 3.95 -5.16
N LEU A 4 -6.56 4.12 -6.41
CA LEU A 4 -6.04 3.34 -7.53
C LEU A 4 -4.58 3.70 -7.79
N PHE A 5 -4.28 5.01 -7.86
CA PHE A 5 -2.90 5.50 -8.00
C PHE A 5 -2.03 5.06 -6.83
N PHE A 6 -2.55 5.10 -5.61
CA PHE A 6 -1.85 4.63 -4.43
C PHE A 6 -1.55 3.13 -4.48
N GLY A 7 -2.53 2.31 -4.86
CA GLY A 7 -2.32 0.87 -5.04
C GLY A 7 -1.31 0.54 -6.14
N LEU A 8 -1.33 1.26 -7.26
CA LEU A 8 -0.34 1.12 -8.34
C LEU A 8 1.06 1.53 -7.88
N LEU A 9 1.18 2.62 -7.12
CA LEU A 9 2.45 3.08 -6.57
C LEU A 9 3.06 2.03 -5.62
N ILE A 10 2.25 1.48 -4.71
CA ILE A 10 2.67 0.40 -3.81
C ILE A 10 3.08 -0.84 -4.61
N ALA A 11 2.30 -1.26 -5.61
CA ALA A 11 2.64 -2.44 -6.41
C ALA A 11 3.93 -2.26 -7.20
N ALA A 12 4.15 -1.08 -7.80
CA ALA A 12 5.36 -0.76 -8.54
C ALA A 12 6.59 -0.69 -7.61
N HIS A 13 6.43 -0.11 -6.42
CA HIS A 13 7.49 -0.05 -5.43
C HIS A 13 7.81 -1.44 -4.87
N GLY A 14 6.80 -2.26 -4.56
CA GLY A 14 6.99 -3.65 -4.15
C GLY A 14 7.73 -4.47 -5.21
N LEU A 15 7.39 -4.28 -6.49
CA LEU A 15 8.10 -4.93 -7.59
C LEU A 15 9.58 -4.50 -7.64
N TYR A 16 9.85 -3.21 -7.46
CA TYR A 16 11.22 -2.70 -7.36
C TYR A 16 11.98 -3.37 -6.21
N MET A 17 11.37 -3.48 -5.02
CA MET A 17 11.99 -4.12 -3.85
C MET A 17 12.27 -5.62 -4.07
N VAL A 18 11.39 -6.35 -4.78
CA VAL A 18 11.63 -7.76 -5.13
C VAL A 18 12.79 -7.92 -6.11
N VAL A 19 12.92 -6.98 -7.06
CA VAL A 19 13.91 -7.06 -8.15
C VAL A 19 15.27 -6.49 -7.75
N LEU A 20 15.31 -5.49 -6.86
CA LEU A 20 16.50 -4.76 -6.45
C LEU A 20 17.67 -5.67 -6.03
N PRO A 21 17.47 -6.73 -5.21
CA PRO A 21 18.56 -7.63 -4.82
C PRO A 21 19.21 -8.35 -6.01
N SER A 22 18.45 -8.57 -7.07
CA SER A 22 18.91 -9.27 -8.29
C SER A 22 19.46 -8.30 -9.35
N ALA A 23 19.01 -7.05 -9.37
CA ALA A 23 19.41 -6.05 -10.35
C ALA A 23 20.75 -5.38 -10.00
N GLU A 24 21.03 -5.19 -8.71
CA GLU A 24 22.30 -4.60 -8.25
C GLU A 24 22.91 -5.40 -7.09
N PRO A 25 23.46 -6.60 -7.35
CA PRO A 25 24.04 -7.45 -6.31
C PRO A 25 25.23 -6.80 -5.59
N ASP A 26 25.95 -5.89 -6.26
CA ASP A 26 27.08 -5.16 -5.68
C ASP A 26 26.66 -3.99 -4.78
N HIS A 27 25.41 -3.52 -4.86
CA HIS A 27 24.89 -2.43 -4.03
C HIS A 27 24.97 -2.78 -2.54
N TRP A 28 24.70 -4.05 -2.21
CA TRP A 28 24.71 -4.57 -0.84
C TRP A 28 26.12 -4.70 -0.27
N ARG A 29 27.11 -4.96 -1.14
CA ARG A 29 28.52 -5.03 -0.75
C ARG A 29 29.07 -3.70 -0.24
N ALA A 30 28.41 -2.59 -0.59
CA ALA A 30 28.75 -1.27 -0.06
C ALA A 30 28.36 -1.10 1.42
N TYR A 31 27.39 -1.87 1.92
CA TYR A 31 26.89 -1.80 3.30
C TYR A 31 27.44 -2.90 4.20
N THR A 32 27.72 -4.08 3.64
CA THR A 32 28.29 -5.21 4.37
C THR A 32 29.10 -6.12 3.44
N SER A 33 30.19 -6.69 3.95
CA SER A 33 31.02 -7.67 3.25
C SER A 33 30.74 -9.11 3.69
N ASP A 34 29.87 -9.30 4.68
CA ASP A 34 29.46 -10.62 5.16
C ASP A 34 28.41 -11.23 4.20
N PRO A 35 28.70 -12.38 3.56
CA PRO A 35 27.78 -13.00 2.60
C PRO A 35 26.45 -13.44 3.22
N ASP A 36 26.44 -13.81 4.51
CA ASP A 36 25.21 -14.25 5.19
C ASP A 36 24.29 -13.05 5.44
N VAL A 37 24.87 -11.89 5.78
CA VAL A 37 24.12 -10.64 5.96
C VAL A 37 23.56 -10.14 4.63
N VAL A 38 24.31 -10.25 3.53
CA VAL A 38 23.82 -9.90 2.19
C VAL A 38 22.64 -10.78 1.78
N ALA A 39 22.72 -12.10 2.02
CA ALA A 39 21.63 -13.02 1.74
C ALA A 39 20.37 -12.69 2.57
N TYR A 40 20.55 -12.42 3.87
CA TYR A 40 19.45 -12.02 4.76
C TYR A 40 18.76 -10.74 4.26
N LEU A 41 19.53 -9.71 3.89
CA LEU A 41 18.97 -8.46 3.37
C LEU A 41 18.22 -8.69 2.04
N ALA A 42 18.78 -9.47 1.13
CA ALA A 42 18.12 -9.79 -0.14
C ALA A 42 16.76 -10.47 0.07
N ASP A 43 16.67 -11.38 1.03
CA ASP A 43 15.42 -12.08 1.34
C ASP A 43 14.41 -11.16 2.06
N ASP A 44 14.87 -10.29 2.96
CA ASP A 44 14.02 -9.29 3.63
C ASP A 44 13.40 -8.31 2.62
N PHE A 45 14.18 -7.85 1.63
CA PHE A 45 13.70 -6.98 0.55
C PHE A 45 12.68 -7.69 -0.35
N ARG A 46 12.91 -8.97 -0.69
CA ARG A 46 11.95 -9.76 -1.48
C ARG A 46 10.66 -10.02 -0.71
N ALA A 47 10.75 -10.34 0.58
CA ALA A 47 9.59 -10.57 1.43
C ALA A 47 8.76 -9.28 1.57
N SER A 48 9.42 -8.15 1.88
CA SER A 48 8.79 -6.83 1.97
C SER A 48 8.15 -6.42 0.65
N GLY A 49 8.88 -6.56 -0.46
CA GLY A 49 8.38 -6.24 -1.79
C GLY A 49 7.20 -7.12 -2.22
N GLY A 50 7.23 -8.42 -1.91
CA GLY A 50 6.12 -9.34 -2.16
C GLY A 50 4.87 -8.96 -1.36
N MET A 51 5.05 -8.56 -0.10
CA MET A 51 3.96 -8.06 0.74
C MET A 51 3.37 -6.76 0.17
N GLU A 52 4.22 -5.80 -0.21
CA GLU A 52 3.77 -4.56 -0.86
C GLU A 52 3.01 -4.85 -2.17
N MET A 53 3.50 -5.75 -3.03
CA MET A 53 2.78 -6.13 -4.24
C MET A 53 1.37 -6.70 -3.93
N ALA A 54 1.25 -7.56 -2.92
CA ALA A 54 -0.04 -8.09 -2.50
C ALA A 54 -0.97 -6.99 -1.98
N LEU A 55 -0.44 -6.04 -1.20
CA LEU A 55 -1.18 -4.88 -0.71
C LEU A 55 -1.63 -3.96 -1.86
N GLY A 56 -0.74 -3.68 -2.82
CA GLY A 56 -1.04 -2.88 -4.00
C GLY A 56 -2.14 -3.51 -4.84
N ALA A 57 -2.05 -4.81 -5.10
CA ALA A 57 -3.07 -5.57 -5.83
C ALA A 57 -4.43 -5.56 -5.11
N LEU A 58 -4.45 -5.77 -3.79
CA LEU A 58 -5.66 -5.68 -2.98
C LEU A 58 -6.27 -4.27 -3.02
N THR A 59 -5.43 -3.23 -2.90
CA THR A 59 -5.87 -1.82 -3.00
C THR A 59 -6.52 -1.55 -4.35
N ILE A 60 -5.89 -1.99 -5.45
CA ILE A 60 -6.41 -1.85 -6.80
C ILE A 60 -7.75 -2.58 -6.94
N PHE A 61 -7.84 -3.82 -6.47
CA PHE A 61 -9.08 -4.61 -6.53
C PHE A 61 -10.22 -3.91 -5.79
N VAL A 62 -9.99 -3.46 -4.56
CA VAL A 62 -11.02 -2.75 -3.77
C VAL A 62 -11.38 -1.41 -4.42
N ALA A 63 -10.40 -0.67 -4.92
CA ALA A 63 -10.60 0.60 -5.61
C ALA A 63 -11.41 0.46 -6.91
N VAL A 64 -11.18 -0.60 -7.69
CA VAL A 64 -11.90 -0.83 -8.95
C VAL A 64 -13.32 -1.35 -8.70
N ARG A 65 -13.49 -2.30 -7.78
CA ARG A 65 -14.75 -3.04 -7.58
C ARG A 65 -15.75 -2.29 -6.71
N TRP A 66 -15.30 -1.75 -5.57
CA TRP A 66 -16.19 -1.31 -4.49
C TRP A 66 -16.24 0.21 -4.35
N PHE A 67 -15.14 0.90 -4.66
CA PHE A 67 -15.14 2.38 -4.75
C PHE A 67 -16.07 2.89 -5.86
N ARG A 68 -16.16 2.16 -6.98
CA ARG A 68 -17.11 2.47 -8.07
C ARG A 68 -18.57 2.19 -7.69
N ALA A 69 -18.81 1.25 -6.79
CA ALA A 69 -20.15 0.91 -6.31
C ALA A 69 -20.69 1.93 -5.29
N GLY A 70 -19.82 2.79 -4.73
CA GLY A 70 -20.21 3.78 -3.71
C GLY A 70 -20.55 3.14 -2.36
N ASP A 71 -20.11 1.91 -2.12
CA ASP A 71 -20.45 1.16 -0.92
C ASP A 71 -19.74 1.71 0.33
N PRO A 72 -20.47 2.14 1.37
CA PRO A 72 -19.86 2.75 2.57
C PRO A 72 -18.96 1.80 3.35
N TRP A 73 -19.22 0.49 3.30
CA TRP A 73 -18.40 -0.51 3.98
C TRP A 73 -16.99 -0.60 3.38
N ALA A 74 -16.83 -0.27 2.09
CA ALA A 74 -15.53 -0.28 1.42
C ALA A 74 -14.57 0.75 2.05
N TRP A 75 -15.10 1.88 2.53
CA TRP A 75 -14.30 2.88 3.27
C TRP A 75 -13.70 2.28 4.55
N TRP A 76 -14.47 1.47 5.29
CA TRP A 76 -13.98 0.78 6.48
C TRP A 76 -12.94 -0.28 6.14
N ALA A 77 -13.07 -0.98 5.02
CA ALA A 77 -12.07 -1.94 4.56
C ALA A 77 -10.70 -1.29 4.30
N PHE A 78 -10.66 0.00 3.92
CA PHE A 78 -9.40 0.71 3.71
C PHE A 78 -8.63 1.03 5.01
N TRP A 79 -9.24 0.88 6.19
CA TRP A 79 -8.51 0.98 7.47
C TRP A 79 -7.58 -0.19 7.75
N ILE A 80 -7.70 -1.29 6.99
CA ILE A 80 -6.74 -2.40 7.07
C ILE A 80 -5.34 -1.95 6.64
N PHE A 81 -5.23 -0.95 5.75
CA PHE A 81 -3.95 -0.48 5.23
C PHE A 81 -3.08 0.18 6.30
N PRO A 82 -3.55 1.17 7.07
CA PRO A 82 -2.82 1.70 8.24
C PRO A 82 -2.32 0.60 9.19
N ALA A 83 -3.15 -0.41 9.49
CA ALA A 83 -2.76 -1.51 10.37
C ALA A 83 -1.64 -2.37 9.76
N LEU A 84 -1.73 -2.67 8.46
CA LEU A 84 -0.71 -3.45 7.76
C LEU A 84 0.61 -2.68 7.61
N PHE A 85 0.57 -1.35 7.47
CA PHE A 85 1.78 -0.52 7.47
C PHE A 85 2.44 -0.45 8.85
N VAL A 86 1.67 -0.34 9.93
CA VAL A 86 2.20 -0.44 11.29
C VAL A 86 2.84 -1.81 11.51
N TRP A 87 2.21 -2.88 11.04
CA TRP A 87 2.82 -4.21 11.07
C TRP A 87 4.14 -4.27 10.29
N GLY A 88 4.21 -3.66 9.11
CA GLY A 88 5.45 -3.55 8.32
C GLY A 88 6.56 -2.78 9.05
N MET A 89 6.23 -1.74 9.81
CA MET A 89 7.22 -1.05 10.66
C MET A 89 7.79 -1.96 11.74
N LEU A 90 6.97 -2.86 12.30
CA LEU A 90 7.39 -3.75 13.39
C LEU A 90 8.21 -4.94 12.91
N THR A 91 8.15 -5.27 11.62
CA THR A 91 8.71 -6.51 11.06
C THR A 91 9.87 -6.28 10.10
N THR A 92 10.18 -5.03 9.74
CA THR A 92 11.23 -4.70 8.77
C THR A 92 12.11 -3.57 9.27
N TRP A 93 13.31 -3.45 8.70
CA TRP A 93 14.21 -2.33 8.94
C TRP A 93 13.79 -1.05 8.20
N ALA A 94 12.85 -1.15 7.26
CA ALA A 94 12.38 -0.07 6.41
C ALA A 94 11.32 0.82 7.11
N VAL A 95 11.49 1.12 8.40
CA VAL A 95 10.51 1.83 9.23
C VAL A 95 10.10 3.18 8.61
N VAL A 96 11.06 3.93 8.06
CA VAL A 96 10.81 5.23 7.41
C VAL A 96 9.93 5.09 6.17
N LEU A 97 10.14 4.04 5.37
CA LEU A 97 9.33 3.74 4.20
C LEU A 97 7.88 3.42 4.61
N TRP A 98 7.71 2.52 5.57
CA TRP A 98 6.38 2.15 6.07
C TRP A 98 5.67 3.35 6.72
N LEU A 99 6.41 4.29 7.31
CA LEU A 99 5.86 5.54 7.85
C LEU A 99 5.37 6.47 6.74
N ALA A 100 6.13 6.60 5.65
CA ALA A 100 5.70 7.37 4.49
C ALA A 100 4.42 6.77 3.87
N LEU A 101 4.36 5.44 3.71
CA LEU A 101 3.18 4.73 3.19
C LEU A 101 1.97 4.88 4.12
N PHE A 102 2.18 4.78 5.44
CA PHE A 102 1.15 5.01 6.45
C PHE A 102 0.56 6.42 6.34
N LEU A 103 1.41 7.46 6.32
CA LEU A 103 0.96 8.85 6.23
C LEU A 103 0.20 9.09 4.91
N ALA A 104 0.72 8.60 3.78
CA ALA A 104 0.07 8.72 2.49
C ALA A 104 -1.31 8.04 2.47
N ALA A 105 -1.45 6.87 3.11
CA ALA A 105 -2.72 6.17 3.22
C ALA A 105 -3.72 6.91 4.12
N VAL A 106 -3.27 7.44 5.26
CA VAL A 106 -4.12 8.25 6.15
C VAL A 106 -4.59 9.53 5.43
N VAL A 107 -3.70 10.24 4.74
CA VAL A 107 -4.06 11.42 3.94
C VAL A 107 -5.07 11.07 2.85
N THR A 108 -4.88 9.93 2.17
CA THR A 108 -5.81 9.47 1.13
C THR A 108 -7.18 9.09 1.71
N LEU A 109 -7.22 8.41 2.86
CA LEU A 109 -8.43 8.07 3.60
C LEU A 109 -9.23 9.31 4.00
N VAL A 110 -8.55 10.30 4.58
CA VAL A 110 -9.15 11.56 5.02
C VAL A 110 -9.63 12.39 3.82
N GLY A 111 -8.79 12.52 2.78
CA GLY A 111 -9.12 13.30 1.57
C GLY A 111 -10.29 12.75 0.76
N THR A 112 -10.55 11.45 0.86
CA THR A 112 -11.67 10.79 0.15
C THR A 112 -12.90 10.57 1.04
N TYR A 113 -12.85 10.92 2.34
CA TYR A 113 -13.97 10.77 3.27
C TYR A 113 -15.27 11.43 2.75
N SER A 114 -15.18 12.65 2.23
CA SER A 114 -16.35 13.36 1.68
C SER A 114 -16.93 12.67 0.45
N GLN A 115 -16.14 11.92 -0.32
CA GLN A 115 -16.64 11.20 -1.50
C GLN A 115 -17.53 10.02 -1.11
N PHE A 116 -17.26 9.39 0.04
CA PHE A 116 -18.05 8.26 0.56
C PHE A 116 -19.28 8.69 1.37
N PHE A 117 -19.17 9.78 2.14
CA PHE A 117 -20.22 10.18 3.09
C PHE A 117 -20.96 11.47 2.69
N ARG A 118 -20.49 12.21 1.67
CA ARG A 118 -21.15 13.42 1.14
C ARG A 118 -21.46 13.35 -0.37
N GLY A 119 -21.22 12.22 -1.04
CA GLY A 119 -21.67 11.95 -2.42
C GLY A 119 -23.20 11.82 -2.50
N PRO A 120 -23.80 12.16 -3.66
CA PRO A 120 -24.94 13.06 -3.76
C PRO A 120 -26.14 12.56 -2.95
N HIS A 121 -26.71 13.48 -2.17
CA HIS A 121 -28.03 13.36 -1.59
C HIS A 121 -28.95 12.62 -2.56
N ARG A 122 -29.57 11.55 -2.05
CA ARG A 122 -30.78 10.95 -2.60
C ARG A 122 -31.75 12.05 -3.02
N THR A 123 -31.72 12.43 -4.30
CA THR A 123 -32.81 13.08 -5.00
C THR A 123 -33.63 11.98 -5.67
N ARG A 124 -34.40 11.25 -4.86
CA ARG A 124 -35.54 10.38 -5.22
C ARG A 124 -36.09 9.86 -3.89
N SER A 125 -37.34 10.07 -3.48
CA SER A 125 -38.55 10.44 -4.20
C SER A 125 -39.48 11.25 -3.28
N SER A 126 -39.73 12.51 -3.62
CA SER A 126 -40.98 13.19 -3.31
C SER A 126 -41.71 13.38 -4.63
N GLN A 127 -42.40 12.34 -5.09
CA GLN A 127 -43.40 12.32 -6.16
C GLN A 127 -43.67 10.85 -6.46
N ASP A 128 -44.56 10.25 -5.66
CA ASP A 128 -45.87 9.75 -6.09
C ASP A 128 -46.58 9.04 -4.92
#